data_AF-A0AAJ1RSX0-F1
#
_entry.id   AF-A0AAJ1RSX0-F1
#
_cell.length_a   1.000
_cell.length_b   1.000
_cell.length_c   1.000
_cell.angle_alpha   90.00
_cell.angle_beta   90.00
_cell.angle_gamma   90.00
#
_symmetry.space_group_name_H-M   'P 1'
#
loop_
_entity.id
_entity.type
_entity.pdbx_description
1 polymer ?
#
loop_
_entity_poly.entity_id
_entity_poly.type
_entity_poly.pdbx_seq_one_letter_code
_entity_poly.pdbx_strand_id
1 'polypeptide(L)' 'LALIPAMLCVTIRRMHDIGKSGWWLLIGFIPLIGGLILLYWFIFDGGQPHANDYGAVPTNTLE' A
#
# COMPACT_ATOMS: atom_id res chain seq x y z
N LEU A 1 -19.94 10.77 -0.22
CA LEU A 1 -18.68 11.48 -0.56
C LEU A 1 -17.48 10.96 0.26
N ALA A 2 -17.62 10.72 1.57
CA ALA A 2 -16.52 10.26 2.45
C ALA A 2 -15.89 8.89 2.11
N LEU A 3 -16.58 8.04 1.32
CA LEU A 3 -16.08 6.72 0.94
C LEU A 3 -14.82 6.81 0.06
N ILE A 4 -14.77 7.77 -0.86
CA ILE A 4 -13.64 7.94 -1.78
C ILE A 4 -12.34 8.27 -1.03
N PRO A 5 -12.28 9.30 -0.17
CA PRO A 5 -11.07 9.57 0.60
C PRO A 5 -10.75 8.45 1.60
N ALA A 6 -11.76 7.79 2.19
CA ALA A 6 -11.51 6.66 3.08
C ALA A 6 -10.83 5.49 2.36
N MET A 7 -11.31 5.12 1.16
CA MET A 7 -10.69 4.07 0.35
C MET A 7 -9.27 4.45 -0.07
N LEU A 8 -9.06 5.70 -0.51
CA LEU A 8 -7.73 6.19 -0.89
C LEU A 8 -6.75 6.11 0.29
N CYS A 9 -7.16 6.53 1.49
CA CYS A 9 -6.33 6.45 2.69
C CYS A 9 -5.92 5.01 3.02
N VAL A 10 -6.85 4.05 2.93
CA VAL A 10 -6.57 2.63 3.18
C VAL A 10 -5.62 2.06 2.11
N THR A 11 -5.81 2.41 0.84
CA THR A 11 -4.93 1.95 -0.24
C THR A 11 -3.52 2.50 -0.10
N ILE A 12 -3.36 3.77 0.28
CA ILE A 12 -2.05 4.37 0.55
C ILE A 12 -1.37 3.66 1.73
N ARG A 13 -2.10 3.38 2.82
CA ARG A 13 -1.56 2.60 3.94
C ARG A 13 -1.09 1.22 3.49
N ARG A 14 -1.87 0.52 2.66
CA ARG A 14 -1.45 -0.78 2.12
C ARG A 14 -0.18 -0.72 1.28
N MET A 15 -0.01 0.36 0.52
CA MET A 15 1.22 0.60 -0.25
C MET A 15 2.43 0.86 0.68
N HIS A 16 2.22 1.59 1.78
CA HIS A 16 3.24 1.82 2.80
C HIS A 16 3.63 0.53 3.55
N ASP A 17 2.67 -0.37 3.81
CA ASP A 17 2.96 -1.66 4.46
C ASP A 17 3.98 -2.47 3.65
N ILE A 18 3.94 -2.39 2.32
CA ILE A 18 4.88 -3.06 1.39
C ILE A 18 6.11 -2.19 1.04
N GLY A 19 6.32 -1.08 1.77
CA GLY A 19 7.44 -0.16 1.62
C GLY A 19 7.45 0.65 0.32
N LYS A 20 6.29 0.88 -0.29
CA LYS A 20 6.15 1.70 -1.50
C LYS A 20 5.39 2.98 -1.20
N SER A 21 5.75 4.06 -1.88
CA SER A 21 5.06 5.34 -1.75
C SER A 21 3.63 5.29 -2.33
N GLY A 22 2.69 6.00 -1.70
CA GLY A 22 1.32 6.16 -2.22
C GLY A 22 1.26 6.75 -3.65
N TRP A 23 2.31 7.44 -4.11
CA TRP A 23 2.42 7.93 -5.49
C TRP A 23 2.38 6.82 -6.54
N TRP A 24 2.74 5.58 -6.17
CA TRP A 24 2.64 4.44 -7.07
C TRP A 24 1.21 4.15 -7.53
N LEU A 25 0.18 4.61 -6.82
CA LEU A 25 -1.21 4.48 -7.26
C LEU A 25 -1.49 5.20 -8.59
N LEU A 26 -0.71 6.24 -8.92
CA LEU A 26 -0.85 6.96 -10.18
C LEU A 26 -0.54 6.08 -11.39
N ILE A 27 0.22 4.99 -11.24
CA ILE A 27 0.47 4.08 -12.37
C ILE A 27 -0.82 3.43 -12.84
N GLY A 28 -1.86 3.36 -12.00
CA GLY A 28 -3.19 2.87 -12.38
C GLY A 28 -3.86 3.70 -13.48
N PHE A 29 -3.37 4.92 -13.75
CA PHE A 29 -3.79 5.71 -14.92
C PHE A 29 -3.19 5.20 -16.24
N ILE A 30 -2.19 4.33 -16.19
CA ILE A 30 -1.66 3.64 -17.37
C ILE A 30 -2.57 2.44 -17.68
N PRO A 31 -3.25 2.42 -18.84
CA PRO A 31 -4.17 1.34 -19.18
C PRO A 31 -3.45 0.00 -19.27
N LEU A 32 -4.13 -1.06 -18.83
CA LEU A 32 -3.66 -2.45 -18.80
C LEU A 32 -2.47 -2.70 -17.87
N ILE A 33 -1.29 -2.15 -18.17
CA ILE A 33 -0.05 -2.45 -17.45
C ILE A 33 -0.07 -1.90 -16.02
N GLY A 34 -0.57 -0.68 -15.83
CA GLY A 34 -0.63 -0.04 -14.52
C GLY A 34 -1.47 -0.83 -13.52
N GLY A 35 -2.64 -1.28 -13.95
CA GLY A 35 -3.51 -2.14 -13.16
C GLY A 35 -2.88 -3.48 -12.82
N LEU A 36 -2.17 -4.11 -13.76
CA LEU A 36 -1.47 -5.38 -13.53
C LEU A 36 -0.35 -5.25 -12.49
N ILE A 37 0.43 -4.17 -12.52
CA ILE A 37 1.49 -3.93 -11.54
C ILE A 37 0.90 -3.70 -10.14
N LEU A 38 -0.15 -2.87 -10.03
CA LEU A 38 -0.83 -2.64 -8.76
C LEU A 38 -1.47 -3.92 -8.22
N LEU A 39 -2.11 -4.71 -9.10
CA LEU A 39 -2.71 -5.99 -8.74
C LEU A 39 -1.66 -6.97 -8.22
N TYR A 40 -0.51 -7.05 -8.89
CA TYR A 40 0.62 -7.87 -8.46
C TYR A 40 1.06 -7.49 -7.04
N TRP A 41 1.29 -6.21 -6.77
CA TRP A 41 1.68 -5.74 -5.43
C TRP A 41 0.60 -5.98 -4.37
N PHE A 42 -0.68 -5.81 -4.69
CA PHE A 42 -1.74 -6.03 -3.71
C PHE A 42 -1.97 -7.50 -3.36
N ILE A 43 -1.68 -8.42 -4.28
CA ILE A 43 -1.91 -9.86 -4.08
C ILE A 43 -0.66 -10.56 -3.54
N PHE A 44 0.51 -10.26 -4.10
CA PHE A 44 1.72 -11.06 -3.87
C PHE A 44 2.70 -10.41 -2.89
N ASP A 45 2.74 -9.08 -2.77
CA ASP A 45 3.63 -8.42 -1.80
C ASP A 45 2.98 -8.42 -0.40
N GLY A 46 3.65 -9.10 0.54
CA GLY A 46 3.37 -9.01 1.97
C GLY A 46 3.99 -7.76 2.59
N GLY A 47 3.49 -7.37 3.77
CA GLY A 47 4.08 -6.28 4.54
C GLY A 47 5.54 -6.56 4.90
N GLN A 48 6.37 -5.52 4.94
CA GLN A 48 7.80 -5.69 5.22
C GLN A 48 8.04 -6.19 6.66
N PRO A 49 8.92 -7.18 6.86
CA PRO A 49 9.18 -7.77 8.18
C PRO A 49 10.11 -6.91 9.05
N HIS A 50 10.63 -5.82 8.50
CA HIS A 50 11.50 -4.86 9.18
C HIS A 50 10.88 -3.47 9.13
N ALA A 51 11.35 -2.58 10.03
CA ALA A 51 10.96 -1.18 9.99
C ALA A 51 11.29 -0.58 8.62
N ASN A 52 10.45 0.33 8.16
CA ASN A 52 10.61 1.03 6.89
C ASN A 52 10.39 2.53 7.06
N ASP A 53 10.49 3.29 5.97
CA ASP A 53 10.32 4.75 5.98
C ASP A 53 8.93 5.22 6.48
N TYR A 54 7.98 4.29 6.63
CA TYR A 54 6.61 4.54 7.10
C TYR A 54 6.35 4.09 8.54
N GLY A 55 7.32 3.47 9.21
CA GLY A 55 7.24 3.15 10.64
C GLY A 55 7.84 1.81 11.04
N ALA A 56 7.74 1.51 12.34
CA ALA A 56 8.11 0.22 12.89
C ALA A 56 7.03 -0.83 12.55
N VAL A 57 7.46 -2.09 12.45
CA VAL A 57 6.54 -3.22 12.30
C VAL A 57 5.68 -3.31 13.56
N PRO A 58 4.35 -3.37 13.45
CA PRO A 58 3.48 -3.52 14.60
C PRO A 58 3.78 -4.87 15.25
N THR A 59 4.41 -4.81 16.42
CA THR A 59 4.62 -5.99 17.25
C THR A 59 3.37 -6.15 18.09
N ASN A 60 2.64 -7.26 17.94
CA ASN A 60 1.44 -7.55 18.75
C ASN A 60 1.80 -7.91 20.22
N THR A 61 2.89 -7.35 20.75
CA THR A 61 3.25 -7.41 22.16
C THR A 61 2.52 -6.27 22.85
N LEU A 62 1.48 -6.62 23.61
CA LEU A 62 0.88 -5.71 24.57
C LEU A 62 1.95 -5.46 25.65
N GLU A 63 2.52 -4.26 25.68
CA GLU A 63 3.26 -3.78 26.85
C GLU A 63 2.31 -3.57 28.04
#